data_AF-A0A3S5AKF4-F1
#
_entry.id   AF-A0A3S5AKF4-F1
#
_cell.length_a   1.000
_cell.length_b   1.000
_cell.length_c   1.000
_cell.angle_alpha   90.00
_cell.angle_beta   90.00
_cell.angle_gamma   90.00
#
_symmetry.space_group_name_H-M   'P 1'
#
loop_
_entity.id
_entity.type
_entity.pdbx_description
1 polymer ?
#
loop_
_entity_poly.entity_id
_entity_poly.type
_entity_poly.pdbx_seq_one_letter_code
_entity_poly.pdbx_strand_id
1 'polypeptide(L)'
;MLPGVLYDTTPFRMKYGDVLVEPKLIYTKLTDKVNATFVSAHPRNNMRLEGTFLTVDKRSAATGEWETLFTDADWETKFFWHRDSKLDSLLGRSYATIEWSVSDINGNCNWGTYRIRHFGTSKSLFTNPKFKNFSGSTRDFQVTCGRN
;
A
#
# COMPACT_ATOMS: atom_id res chain seq x y z
N MET A 1 0.71 -11.32 27.48
CA MET A 1 0.83 -10.03 26.76
C MET A 1 1.72 -10.22 25.54
N LEU A 2 1.33 -9.71 24.37
CA LEU A 2 2.24 -9.70 23.21
C LEU A 2 3.31 -8.62 23.41
N PRO A 3 4.60 -8.90 23.13
CA PRO A 3 5.64 -7.89 23.25
C PRO A 3 5.35 -6.69 22.33
N GLY A 4 5.64 -5.49 22.84
CA GLY A 4 5.54 -4.25 22.09
C GLY A 4 6.54 -4.20 20.93
N VAL A 5 6.28 -3.33 19.96
CA VAL A 5 7.23 -3.09 18.84
C VAL A 5 8.47 -2.43 19.41
N LEU A 6 9.63 -3.10 19.34
CA LEU A 6 10.88 -2.55 19.83
C LEU A 6 11.38 -1.44 18.88
N TYR A 7 11.49 -1.76 17.59
CA TYR A 7 11.90 -0.86 16.51
C TYR A 7 11.56 -1.48 15.14
N ASP A 8 11.62 -0.67 14.08
CA ASP A 8 11.52 -1.10 12.69
C ASP A 8 12.84 -0.79 11.95
N THR A 9 13.19 -1.63 10.97
CA THR A 9 14.26 -1.35 10.01
C THR A 9 13.82 -1.66 8.58
N THR A 10 14.62 -1.21 7.62
CA THR A 10 14.43 -1.52 6.20
C THR A 10 15.50 -2.48 5.68
N PRO A 11 15.26 -3.18 4.55
CA PRO A 11 16.31 -3.86 3.81
C PRO A 11 17.44 -2.91 3.39
N PHE A 12 18.62 -3.46 3.11
CA PHE A 12 19.79 -2.67 2.72
C PHE A 12 19.49 -1.79 1.49
N ARG A 13 19.82 -0.50 1.59
CA ARG A 13 19.57 0.56 0.58
C ARG A 13 18.09 0.85 0.26
N MET A 14 17.15 0.29 1.00
CA MET A 14 15.72 0.60 0.86
C MET A 14 15.24 1.56 1.93
N LYS A 15 14.16 2.28 1.64
CA LYS A 15 13.47 3.20 2.53
C LYS A 15 12.04 2.73 2.77
N TYR A 16 11.44 3.20 3.87
CA TYR A 16 10.01 2.98 4.09
C TYR A 16 9.20 3.63 2.99
N GLY A 17 8.21 2.90 2.48
CA GLY A 17 7.40 3.32 1.33
C GLY A 17 7.98 2.95 -0.03
N ASP A 18 9.19 2.39 -0.11
CA ASP A 18 9.70 1.84 -1.37
C ASP A 18 8.85 0.64 -1.81
N VAL A 19 8.62 0.54 -3.12
CA VAL A 19 7.82 -0.54 -3.73
C VAL A 19 8.73 -1.72 -4.05
N LEU A 20 8.41 -2.88 -3.47
CA LEU A 20 9.08 -4.17 -3.74
C LEU A 20 8.44 -4.92 -4.90
N VAL A 21 7.11 -4.87 -4.98
CA VAL A 21 6.34 -5.50 -6.04
C VAL A 21 5.42 -4.45 -6.63
N GLU A 22 5.73 -4.03 -7.86
CA GLU A 22 4.91 -3.09 -8.62
C GLU A 22 3.69 -3.79 -9.24
N PRO A 23 2.56 -3.09 -9.39
CA PRO A 23 1.45 -3.52 -10.22
C PRO A 23 1.91 -3.84 -11.65
N LYS A 24 1.18 -4.72 -12.33
CA LYS A 24 1.27 -4.83 -13.80
C LYS A 24 0.93 -3.49 -14.45
N LEU A 25 1.47 -3.24 -15.64
CA LEU A 25 1.20 -2.00 -16.37
C LEU A 25 -0.27 -1.86 -16.79
N ILE A 26 -0.92 -2.97 -17.10
CA ILE A 26 -2.27 -3.00 -17.66
C ILE A 26 -3.03 -4.18 -17.05
N TYR A 27 -4.28 -3.93 -16.65
CA TYR A 27 -5.27 -4.92 -16.25
C TYR A 27 -6.50 -4.79 -17.13
N THR A 28 -7.00 -5.91 -17.64
CA THR A 28 -8.03 -5.92 -18.68
C THR A 28 -9.29 -6.66 -18.25
N LYS A 29 -9.21 -7.58 -17.29
CA LYS A 29 -10.35 -8.42 -16.89
C LYS A 29 -11.02 -7.83 -15.65
N LEU A 30 -12.34 -7.95 -15.57
CA LEU A 30 -13.11 -7.57 -14.37
C LEU A 30 -12.65 -8.33 -13.12
N THR A 31 -12.16 -9.56 -13.31
CA THR A 31 -11.68 -10.43 -12.23
C THR A 31 -10.23 -10.16 -11.83
N ASP A 32 -9.55 -9.20 -12.47
CA ASP A 32 -8.16 -8.91 -12.18
C ASP A 32 -8.01 -8.33 -10.77
N LYS A 33 -6.91 -8.72 -10.12
CA LYS A 33 -6.48 -8.19 -8.84
C LYS A 33 -5.15 -7.50 -8.98
N VAL A 34 -5.09 -6.28 -8.49
CA VAL A 34 -3.89 -5.46 -8.43
C VAL A 34 -3.20 -5.72 -7.12
N ASN A 35 -1.95 -6.15 -7.18
CA ASN A 35 -1.13 -6.36 -5.99
C ASN A 35 0.07 -5.40 -6.01
N ALA A 36 0.29 -4.72 -4.89
CA ALA A 36 1.47 -3.91 -4.66
C ALA A 36 2.06 -4.23 -3.29
N THR A 37 3.38 -4.42 -3.20
CA THR A 37 4.05 -4.68 -1.92
C THR A 37 5.05 -3.57 -1.63
N PHE A 38 5.01 -3.03 -0.42
CA PHE A 38 5.83 -1.93 0.04
C PHE A 38 6.71 -2.36 1.22
N VAL A 39 7.90 -1.77 1.32
CA VAL A 39 8.66 -1.75 2.57
C VAL A 39 7.87 -0.94 3.59
N SER A 40 7.55 -1.56 4.73
CA SER A 40 6.65 -0.98 5.72
C SER A 40 7.21 -1.12 7.15
N ALA A 41 6.42 -0.65 8.10
CA ALA A 41 6.68 -0.72 9.52
C ALA A 41 5.48 -1.36 10.23
N HIS A 42 5.63 -1.73 11.50
CA HIS A 42 4.54 -2.37 12.23
C HIS A 42 3.31 -1.44 12.39
N PRO A 43 2.08 -1.85 12.00
CA PRO A 43 0.87 -1.03 12.05
C PRO A 43 0.51 -0.54 13.46
N ARG A 44 0.95 -1.23 14.52
CA ARG A 44 0.72 -0.82 15.91
C ARG A 44 1.44 0.47 16.32
N ASN A 45 2.38 0.96 15.51
CA ASN A 45 3.03 2.24 15.77
C ASN A 45 2.06 3.43 15.65
N ASN A 46 1.04 3.30 14.80
CA ASN A 46 -0.04 4.28 14.67
C ASN A 46 -1.25 3.56 14.06
N MET A 47 -2.35 3.49 14.81
CA MET A 47 -3.59 2.85 14.33
C MET A 47 -4.28 3.62 13.19
N ARG A 48 -3.84 4.85 12.93
CA ARG A 48 -4.36 5.77 11.91
C ARG A 48 -5.87 5.97 12.05
N LEU A 49 -6.33 6.27 13.27
CA LEU A 49 -7.72 6.65 13.53
C LEU A 49 -8.11 7.81 12.61
N GLU A 50 -9.23 7.68 11.90
CA GLU A 50 -9.73 8.62 10.89
C GLU A 50 -8.80 8.86 9.69
N GLY A 51 -7.74 8.05 9.57
CA GLY A 51 -6.86 8.00 8.41
C GLY A 51 -6.98 6.66 7.70
N THR A 52 -5.98 6.37 6.87
CA THR A 52 -5.91 5.10 6.12
C THR A 52 -4.47 4.62 5.99
N PHE A 53 -4.29 3.31 5.87
CA PHE A 53 -3.03 2.65 5.51
C PHE A 53 -2.79 2.59 4.00
N LEU A 54 -3.83 2.76 3.17
CA LEU A 54 -3.70 2.71 1.72
C LEU A 54 -4.73 3.59 1.00
N THR A 55 -4.38 4.07 -0.18
CA THR A 55 -5.36 4.59 -1.12
C THR A 55 -5.17 3.97 -2.50
N VAL A 56 -6.28 3.77 -3.21
CA VAL A 56 -6.31 3.57 -4.65
C VAL A 56 -6.75 4.90 -5.25
N ASP A 57 -5.82 5.58 -5.92
CA ASP A 57 -6.10 6.86 -6.55
C ASP A 57 -6.38 6.64 -8.05
N LYS A 58 -7.40 7.31 -8.57
CA LYS A 58 -7.69 7.40 -10.00
C LYS A 58 -7.25 8.75 -10.53
N ARG A 59 -6.63 8.76 -11.71
CA ARG A 59 -6.33 10.01 -12.40
C ARG A 59 -7.57 10.52 -13.13
N SER A 60 -7.99 11.74 -12.82
CA SER A 60 -9.08 12.42 -13.50
C SER A 60 -8.73 12.66 -14.97
N ALA A 61 -9.60 12.24 -15.87
CA ALA A 61 -9.41 12.47 -17.31
C ALA A 61 -9.62 13.95 -17.69
N ALA A 62 -10.38 14.70 -16.88
CA ALA A 62 -10.70 16.10 -17.14
C ALA A 62 -9.59 17.05 -16.65
N THR A 63 -9.06 16.81 -15.45
CA THR A 63 -8.09 17.73 -14.81
C THR A 63 -6.67 17.16 -14.78
N GLY A 64 -6.50 15.85 -14.94
CA GLY A 64 -5.22 15.16 -14.78
C GLY A 64 -4.78 14.99 -13.32
N GLU A 65 -5.59 15.44 -12.36
CA GLU A 65 -5.35 15.33 -10.92
C GLU A 65 -5.66 13.92 -10.40
N TRP A 66 -5.14 13.60 -9.21
CA TRP A 66 -5.36 12.33 -8.54
C TRP A 66 -6.50 12.44 -7.53
N GLU A 67 -7.49 11.58 -7.66
CA GLU A 67 -8.65 11.49 -6.76
C GLU A 67 -8.63 10.13 -6.06
N THR A 68 -8.76 10.13 -4.73
CA THR A 68 -8.87 8.88 -3.97
C THR A 68 -10.21 8.22 -4.28
N LEU A 69 -10.16 7.01 -4.86
CA LEU A 69 -11.35 6.24 -5.18
C LEU A 69 -11.67 5.21 -4.10
N PHE A 70 -10.64 4.56 -3.54
CA PHE A 70 -10.80 3.58 -2.47
C PHE A 70 -9.73 3.75 -1.38
N THR A 71 -10.06 3.28 -0.19
CA THR A 71 -9.27 3.26 1.04
C THR A 71 -9.30 1.86 1.65
N ASP A 72 -8.57 1.64 2.75
CA ASP A 72 -8.65 0.41 3.55
C ASP A 72 -10.00 0.16 4.25
N ALA A 73 -10.94 1.10 4.17
CA ALA A 73 -12.32 0.91 4.64
C ALA A 73 -13.24 0.28 3.58
N ASP A 74 -12.81 0.24 2.31
CA ASP A 74 -13.61 -0.24 1.18
C ASP A 74 -13.40 -1.74 0.91
N TRP A 75 -14.47 -2.46 0.57
CA TRP A 75 -14.45 -3.92 0.35
C TRP A 75 -13.52 -4.37 -0.78
N GLU A 76 -13.29 -3.48 -1.75
CA GLU A 76 -12.46 -3.70 -2.92
C GLU A 76 -10.98 -3.84 -2.55
N THR A 77 -10.56 -3.32 -1.39
CA THR A 77 -9.16 -3.32 -0.98
C THR A 77 -8.90 -4.22 0.21
N LYS A 78 -7.65 -4.71 0.30
CA LYS A 78 -7.17 -5.47 1.46
C LYS A 78 -5.76 -5.05 1.80
N PHE A 79 -5.52 -4.91 3.09
CA PHE A 79 -4.21 -4.60 3.66
C PHE A 79 -3.66 -5.81 4.41
N PHE A 80 -2.50 -6.30 3.96
CA PHE A 80 -1.79 -7.39 4.62
C PHE A 80 -0.43 -6.90 5.12
N TRP A 81 -0.26 -6.84 6.44
CA TRP A 81 1.06 -6.65 7.03
C TRP A 81 1.71 -8.00 7.31
N HIS A 82 2.99 -8.14 6.96
CA HIS A 82 3.70 -9.39 7.17
C HIS A 82 5.22 -9.21 7.31
N ARG A 83 5.86 -10.32 7.68
CA ARG A 83 7.30 -10.50 7.70
C ARG A 83 7.61 -11.83 7.05
N ASP A 84 8.45 -11.82 6.02
CA ASP A 84 8.69 -13.00 5.19
C ASP A 84 9.59 -14.05 5.87
N SER A 85 10.42 -13.65 6.84
CA SER A 85 11.37 -14.56 7.47
C SER A 85 11.59 -14.31 8.98
N LYS A 86 12.21 -15.31 9.64
CA LYS A 86 12.72 -15.15 11.02
C LYS A 86 13.78 -14.05 11.10
N LEU A 87 14.59 -13.90 10.05
CA LEU A 87 15.60 -12.86 9.96
C LEU A 87 14.94 -11.48 9.91
N ASP A 88 13.88 -11.30 9.12
CA ASP A 88 13.13 -10.04 9.10
C ASP A 88 12.51 -9.72 10.46
N SER A 89 11.99 -10.73 11.14
CA SER A 89 11.47 -10.58 12.51
C SER A 89 12.55 -10.14 13.50
N LEU A 90 13.75 -10.72 13.42
CA LEU A 90 14.87 -10.38 14.28
C LEU A 90 15.39 -8.96 14.00
N LEU A 91 15.45 -8.58 12.73
CA LEU A 91 15.95 -7.28 12.29
C LEU A 91 14.87 -6.18 12.36
N GLY A 92 13.62 -6.52 12.61
CA GLY A 92 12.51 -5.55 12.61
C GLY A 92 12.11 -5.09 11.21
N ARG A 93 12.37 -5.88 10.17
CA ARG A 93 11.92 -5.61 8.80
C ARG A 93 10.48 -6.09 8.62
N SER A 94 9.69 -5.35 7.86
CA SER A 94 8.33 -5.74 7.55
C SER A 94 7.84 -5.15 6.25
N TYR A 95 6.77 -5.72 5.73
CA TYR A 95 6.21 -5.38 4.44
C TYR A 95 4.69 -5.23 4.54
N ALA A 96 4.14 -4.44 3.62
CA ALA A 96 2.71 -4.26 3.47
C ALA A 96 2.34 -4.63 2.03
N THR A 97 1.51 -5.67 1.88
CA THR A 97 0.91 -6.03 0.60
C THR A 97 -0.51 -5.49 0.55
N ILE A 98 -0.77 -4.69 -0.47
CA ILE A 98 -2.09 -4.14 -0.79
C ILE A 98 -2.64 -4.91 -1.98
N GLU A 99 -3.82 -5.50 -1.80
CA GLU A 99 -4.62 -6.10 -2.87
C GLU A 99 -5.79 -5.17 -3.18
N TRP A 100 -6.06 -4.90 -4.46
CA TRP A 100 -7.24 -4.19 -4.92
C TRP A 100 -7.93 -4.98 -6.05
N SER A 101 -9.25 -5.15 -5.95
CA SER A 101 -10.07 -5.76 -7.00
C SER A 101 -10.55 -4.68 -7.98
N VAL A 102 -10.29 -4.86 -9.28
CA VAL A 102 -10.57 -3.80 -10.27
C VAL A 102 -12.07 -3.55 -10.51
N SER A 103 -12.91 -4.52 -10.16
CA SER A 103 -14.37 -4.38 -10.14
C SER A 103 -14.86 -4.01 -8.73
N ASP A 104 -15.81 -3.08 -8.65
CA ASP A 104 -16.53 -2.76 -7.42
C ASP A 104 -17.49 -3.90 -7.00
N ILE A 105 -18.11 -3.76 -5.83
CA ILE A 105 -19.10 -4.72 -5.30
C ILE A 105 -20.29 -5.00 -6.23
N ASN A 106 -20.60 -4.10 -7.16
CA ASN A 106 -21.68 -4.25 -8.13
C ASN A 106 -21.21 -4.87 -9.46
N GLY A 107 -19.92 -5.23 -9.56
CA GLY A 107 -19.30 -5.76 -10.77
C GLY A 107 -18.97 -4.69 -11.82
N ASN A 108 -19.06 -3.39 -11.47
CA ASN A 108 -18.67 -2.32 -12.37
C ASN A 108 -17.15 -2.15 -12.34
N CYS A 109 -16.57 -2.01 -13.52
CA CYS A 109 -15.15 -1.70 -13.65
C CYS A 109 -14.98 -0.27 -14.14
N ASN A 110 -14.27 0.49 -13.31
CA ASN A 110 -13.89 1.85 -13.63
C ASN A 110 -12.58 1.80 -14.41
N TRP A 111 -12.65 2.03 -15.71
CA TRP A 111 -11.45 2.13 -16.54
C TRP A 111 -10.74 3.46 -16.26
N GLY A 112 -9.41 3.46 -16.43
CA GLY A 112 -8.60 4.65 -16.23
C GLY A 112 -7.15 4.34 -15.86
N THR A 113 -6.43 5.39 -15.48
CA THR A 113 -5.08 5.29 -14.93
C THR A 113 -5.13 5.40 -13.42
N TYR A 114 -4.42 4.52 -12.75
CA TYR A 114 -4.46 4.31 -11.32
C TYR A 114 -3.05 4.30 -10.74
N ARG A 115 -2.97 4.59 -9.44
CA ARG A 115 -1.81 4.28 -8.60
C ARG A 115 -2.29 3.80 -7.23
N ILE A 116 -1.48 3.01 -6.55
CA ILE A 116 -1.71 2.63 -5.17
C ILE A 116 -0.71 3.39 -4.29
N ARG A 117 -1.20 3.97 -3.21
CA ARG A 117 -0.37 4.59 -2.19
C ARG A 117 -0.47 3.82 -0.89
N HIS A 118 0.64 3.80 -0.16
CA HIS A 118 0.72 3.21 1.16
C HIS A 118 1.18 4.26 2.17
N PHE A 119 0.60 4.26 3.36
CA PHE A 119 0.91 5.18 4.45
C PHE A 119 1.25 4.39 5.72
N GLY A 120 2.27 4.84 6.43
CA GLY A 120 2.68 4.19 7.67
C GLY A 120 3.48 5.08 8.60
N THR A 121 3.79 4.54 9.78
CA THR A 121 4.60 5.20 10.80
C THR A 121 5.68 4.23 11.26
N SER A 122 6.93 4.58 11.01
CA SER A 122 8.10 3.81 11.45
C SER A 122 8.52 4.22 12.86
N LYS A 123 9.01 3.26 13.65
CA LYS A 123 9.61 3.50 14.96
C LYS A 123 11.12 3.26 14.92
N SER A 124 11.90 4.29 15.25
CA SER A 124 13.35 4.24 15.38
C SER A 124 13.77 4.47 16.83
N LEU A 125 14.81 3.75 17.27
CA LEU A 125 15.40 3.90 18.62
C LEU A 125 16.52 4.93 18.68
N PHE A 126 17.13 5.29 17.54
CA PHE A 126 18.34 6.09 17.48
C PHE A 126 18.13 7.49 16.87
N THR A 127 16.92 7.76 16.37
CA THR A 127 16.59 9.06 15.74
C THR A 127 15.52 9.79 16.52
N ASN A 128 15.58 11.13 16.50
CA ASN A 128 14.52 12.01 16.97
C ASN A 128 13.91 12.75 15.77
N PRO A 129 12.57 12.69 15.54
CA PRO A 129 11.56 12.00 16.34
C PRO A 129 11.66 10.47 16.25
N LYS A 130 11.25 9.80 17.34
CA LYS A 130 11.22 8.32 17.44
C LYS A 130 10.22 7.69 16.46
N PHE A 131 9.12 8.39 16.20
CA PHE A 131 8.11 7.98 15.23
C PHE A 131 8.18 8.89 14.02
N LYS A 132 8.26 8.30 12.83
CA LYS A 132 8.32 9.05 11.57
C LYS A 132 7.31 8.49 10.59
N ASN A 133 6.39 9.36 10.16
CA ASN A 133 5.45 9.05 9.09
C ASN A 133 6.19 8.90 7.76
N PHE A 134 5.73 7.97 6.94
CA PHE A 134 6.18 7.79 5.58
C PHE A 134 5.00 7.49 4.67
N SER A 135 5.23 7.65 3.37
CA SER A 135 4.31 7.22 2.33
C SER A 135 5.07 6.69 1.14
N GLY A 136 4.49 5.70 0.45
CA GLY A 136 4.95 5.19 -0.82
C GLY A 136 3.88 5.33 -1.90
N SER A 137 4.30 5.30 -3.16
CA SER A 137 3.39 5.24 -4.31
C SER A 137 3.95 4.24 -5.31
N THR A 138 3.09 3.42 -5.88
CA THR A 138 3.43 2.65 -7.08
C THR A 138 3.69 3.57 -8.26
N ARG A 139 4.27 3.02 -9.31
CA ARG A 139 4.12 3.58 -10.65
C ARG A 139 2.64 3.60 -11.08
N ASP A 140 2.35 4.39 -12.09
CA ASP A 140 1.04 4.43 -12.73
C ASP A 140 0.78 3.13 -13.50
N PHE A 141 -0.47 2.67 -13.48
CA PHE A 141 -0.92 1.52 -14.24
C PHE A 141 -2.35 1.73 -14.76
N GLN A 142 -2.73 0.99 -15.80
CA GLN A 142 -4.01 1.15 -16.48
C GLN A 142 -4.96 0.00 -16.18
N VAL A 143 -6.23 0.34 -16.05
CA VAL A 143 -7.34 -0.62 -16.02
C VAL A 143 -8.22 -0.31 -17.22
N THR A 144 -8.46 -1.29 -18.09
CA THR A 144 -9.20 -1.07 -19.34
C THR A 144 -10.56 -1.78 -19.39
N CYS A 145 -10.81 -2.74 -18.49
CA CYS A 145 -12.10 -3.45 -18.39
C CYS A 145 -12.55 -4.09 -19.72
N GLY A 146 -11.60 -4.59 -20.54
CA GLY A 146 -11.87 -5.20 -21.84
C GLY A 146 -12.13 -4.20 -22.97
N ARG A 147 -11.99 -2.90 -22.70
CA ARG A 147 -11.93 -1.87 -23.75
C ARG A 147 -10.49 -1.84 -24.29
N ASN A 148 -10.36 -2.00 -25.60
CA ASN A 148 -9.11 -1.79 -26.33
C ASN A 148 -9.00 -0.34 -26.77
#